data_AF-A0A2V7JBL9-F1
#
_entry.id   AF-A0A2V7JBL9-F1
#
_cell.length_a   1.000
_cell.length_b   1.000
_cell.length_c   1.000
_cell.angle_alpha   90.00
_cell.angle_beta   90.00
_cell.angle_gamma   90.00
#
_symmetry.space_group_name_H-M   'P 1'
#
loop_
_entity.id
_entity.type
_entity.pdbx_description
1 polymer ?
#
loop_
_entity_poly.entity_id
_entity_poly.type
_entity_poly.pdbx_seq_one_letter_code
_entity_poly.pdbx_strand_id
1 'polypeptide(L)'
;YRGEFTAIHTGSIEGRSAIVGLIPSRRAGVAVFTNLDHSELRHALMYTVFDRFIGPSTPAHDWSAEMRVLYRRLADSSRAAQQAEESKRVANTHPTLPLDRYA
;
A
#
# COMPACT_ATOMS: atom_id res chain seq x y z
N TYR A 1 -3.04 17.69 -4.18
CA TYR A 1 -3.01 17.80 -2.71
C TYR A 1 -3.28 19.25 -2.29
N ARG A 2 -4.22 19.52 -1.37
CA ARG A 2 -4.60 20.90 -0.94
C ARG A 2 -4.86 21.90 -2.08
N GLY A 3 -5.55 21.46 -3.13
CA GLY A 3 -5.82 22.26 -4.34
C GLY A 3 -4.68 22.32 -5.36
N GLU A 4 -3.50 21.81 -5.05
CA GLU A 4 -2.36 21.76 -5.98
C GLU A 4 -2.29 20.44 -6.74
N PHE A 5 -1.78 20.48 -7.96
CA PHE A 5 -1.51 19.27 -8.74
C PHE A 5 -0.44 18.42 -8.04
N THR A 6 -0.67 17.10 -8.01
CA THR A 6 0.27 16.14 -7.43
C THR A 6 0.44 14.96 -8.37
N ALA A 7 1.67 14.69 -8.79
CA ALA A 7 2.00 13.50 -9.56
C ALA A 7 2.51 12.41 -8.61
N ILE A 8 1.90 11.22 -8.66
CA ILE A 8 2.22 10.12 -7.75
C ILE A 8 2.37 8.83 -8.55
N HIS A 9 3.36 8.02 -8.20
CA HIS A 9 3.45 6.63 -8.64
C HIS A 9 3.89 5.74 -7.48
N THR A 10 3.28 4.56 -7.39
CA THR A 10 3.59 3.55 -6.38
C THR A 10 4.29 2.35 -7.02
N GLY A 11 5.10 1.65 -6.25
CA GLY A 11 5.71 0.37 -6.65
C GLY A 11 5.75 -0.57 -5.46
N SER A 12 5.42 -1.84 -5.66
CA SER A 12 5.54 -2.86 -4.62
C SER A 12 6.12 -4.12 -5.25
N ILE A 13 7.04 -4.74 -4.51
CA ILE A 13 7.52 -6.10 -4.76
C ILE A 13 7.54 -6.81 -3.41
N GLU A 14 7.71 -8.13 -3.41
CA GLU A 14 7.73 -8.92 -2.17
C GLU A 14 8.70 -8.33 -1.14
N GLY A 15 8.15 -7.96 0.02
CA GLY A 15 8.90 -7.43 1.15
C GLY A 15 9.34 -5.97 0.99
N ARG A 16 8.94 -5.25 -0.07
CA ARG A 16 9.33 -3.85 -0.30
C ARG A 16 8.21 -3.02 -0.89
N SER A 17 8.11 -1.78 -0.44
CA SER A 17 7.13 -0.83 -0.93
C SER A 17 7.81 0.52 -1.23
N ALA A 18 7.41 1.15 -2.32
CA ALA A 18 7.93 2.42 -2.78
C ALA A 18 6.81 3.37 -3.20
N ILE A 19 7.04 4.66 -3.05
CA ILE A 19 6.22 5.73 -3.63
C ILE A 19 7.11 6.92 -4.00
N VAL A 20 6.81 7.54 -5.12
CA VAL A 20 7.31 8.88 -5.48
C VAL A 20 6.11 9.81 -5.58
N GLY A 21 6.19 10.95 -4.91
CA GLY A 21 5.19 12.01 -4.97
C GLY A 21 5.85 13.36 -5.27
N LEU A 22 5.27 14.10 -6.22
CA LEU A 22 5.76 15.41 -6.66
C LEU A 22 4.64 16.46 -6.58
N ILE A 23 4.99 17.68 -6.17
CA ILE A 23 4.18 18.89 -6.31
C ILE A 23 4.95 19.84 -7.25
N PRO A 24 4.75 19.74 -8.58
CA PRO A 24 5.58 20.46 -9.56
C PRO A 24 5.55 21.98 -9.40
N SER A 25 4.38 22.55 -9.08
CA SER A 25 4.20 23.99 -8.81
C SER A 25 5.11 24.52 -7.71
N ARG A 26 5.49 23.66 -6.76
CA ARG A 26 6.36 24.00 -5.63
C ARG A 26 7.79 23.52 -5.78
N ARG A 27 8.14 22.86 -6.89
CA ARG A 27 9.42 22.16 -7.08
C ARG A 27 9.74 21.23 -5.89
N ALA A 28 8.71 20.61 -5.34
CA ALA A 28 8.80 19.74 -4.17
C ALA A 28 8.59 18.29 -4.59
N GLY A 29 9.34 17.37 -3.99
CA GLY A 29 9.23 15.95 -4.24
C GLY A 29 9.69 15.13 -3.04
N VAL A 30 9.12 13.94 -2.91
CA VAL A 30 9.51 12.96 -1.91
C VAL A 30 9.48 11.57 -2.53
N ALA A 31 10.52 10.79 -2.24
CA ALA A 31 10.58 9.37 -2.54
C ALA A 31 10.70 8.60 -1.22
N VAL A 32 9.84 7.62 -1.01
CA VAL A 32 9.83 6.79 0.20
C VAL A 32 9.98 5.34 -0.21
N PHE A 33 10.90 4.64 0.45
CA PHE A 33 11.15 3.21 0.28
C PHE A 33 11.04 2.54 1.65
N THR A 34 10.30 1.45 1.74
CA THR A 34 10.13 0.66 2.96
C THR A 34 10.39 -0.82 2.67
N ASN A 35 10.80 -1.54 3.71
CA ASN A 35 11.09 -2.98 3.68
C ASN A 35 9.96 -3.81 4.33
N LEU A 36 8.72 -3.30 4.23
CA LEU A 36 7.54 -4.01 4.67
C LEU A 36 6.62 -4.17 3.47
N ASP A 37 6.19 -5.41 3.25
CA ASP A 37 5.37 -5.77 2.12
C ASP A 37 4.03 -5.04 2.15
N HIS A 38 3.63 -4.51 0.98
CA HIS A 38 2.39 -3.76 0.78
C HIS A 38 2.06 -2.80 1.95
N SER A 39 3.10 -2.16 2.48
CA SER A 39 2.98 -1.26 3.63
C SER A 39 2.71 0.15 3.16
N GLU A 40 1.64 0.68 3.70
CA GLU A 40 1.08 1.91 3.18
C GLU A 40 1.41 3.12 4.05
N LEU A 41 2.32 2.87 5.00
CA LEU A 41 3.16 3.85 5.65
C LEU A 41 3.77 4.84 4.64
N ARG A 42 4.08 4.38 3.42
CA ARG A 42 4.60 5.21 2.33
C ARG A 42 3.69 6.40 2.00
N HIS A 43 2.37 6.20 2.01
CA HIS A 43 1.39 7.28 1.79
C HIS A 43 1.34 8.23 2.97
N ALA A 44 1.32 7.69 4.20
CA ALA A 44 1.31 8.52 5.41
C ALA A 44 2.54 9.44 5.47
N LEU A 45 3.72 8.91 5.15
CA LEU A 45 4.97 9.67 5.12
C LEU A 45 4.96 10.72 4.01
N MET A 46 4.51 10.37 2.80
CA MET A 46 4.41 11.32 1.68
C MET A 46 3.53 12.52 2.04
N TYR A 47 2.30 12.28 2.53
CA TYR A 47 1.39 13.38 2.91
C TYR A 47 1.90 14.18 4.10
N THR A 48 2.54 13.53 5.07
CA THR A 48 3.21 14.23 6.18
C THR A 48 4.29 15.18 5.66
N VAL A 49 5.12 14.74 4.72
CA VAL A 49 6.15 15.60 4.10
C VAL A 49 5.51 16.74 3.30
N PHE A 50 4.46 16.47 2.53
CA PHE A 50 3.72 17.53 1.82
C PHE A 50 3.12 18.57 2.76
N ASP A 51 2.57 18.16 3.90
CA ASP A 51 2.09 19.09 4.93
C ASP A 51 3.19 19.97 5.49
N ARG A 52 4.37 19.38 5.77
CA ARG A 52 5.52 20.14 6.25
C ARG A 52 6.06 21.12 5.20
N PHE A 53 5.98 20.78 3.91
CA PHE A 53 6.49 21.62 2.83
C PHE A 53 5.50 22.74 2.41
N ILE A 54 4.20 22.44 2.38
CA ILE A 54 3.16 23.41 2.03
C ILE A 54 2.88 24.38 3.18
N GLY A 55 2.99 23.89 4.41
CA GLY A 55 2.56 24.55 5.63
C GLY A 55 1.52 23.68 6.35
N PRO A 56 1.72 23.33 7.63
CA PRO A 56 0.86 22.38 8.32
C PRO A 56 -0.57 22.91 8.44
N SER A 57 -1.55 22.01 8.34
CA SER A 57 -2.92 22.33 8.77
C SER A 57 -2.94 22.60 10.26
N THR A 58 -3.88 23.43 10.70
CA THR A 58 -4.23 23.56 12.11
C THR A 58 -5.69 23.12 12.29
N PRO A 59 -5.97 22.01 13.00
CA PRO A 59 -5.00 21.10 13.62
C PRO A 59 -4.19 20.30 12.59
N ALA A 60 -3.02 19.80 13.01
CA ALA A 60 -2.19 18.94 12.16
C ALA A 60 -2.92 17.62 11.89
N HIS A 61 -2.84 17.13 10.66
CA HIS A 61 -3.47 15.89 10.26
C HIS A 61 -2.59 14.68 10.65
N ASP A 62 -3.16 13.69 11.34
CA ASP A 62 -2.45 12.46 11.68
C ASP A 62 -2.62 11.42 10.56
N TRP A 63 -1.79 11.56 9.53
CA TRP A 63 -1.79 10.61 8.40
C TRP A 63 -1.39 9.19 8.81
N SER A 64 -0.62 9.03 9.90
CA SER A 64 -0.23 7.71 10.39
C SER A 64 -1.44 6.96 10.95
N ALA A 65 -2.23 7.63 11.78
CA ALA A 65 -3.45 7.06 12.34
C ALA A 65 -4.48 6.74 11.24
N GLU A 66 -4.71 7.66 10.31
CA GLU A 66 -5.69 7.46 9.23
C GLU A 66 -5.31 6.27 8.33
N MET A 67 -4.07 6.25 7.84
CA MET A 67 -3.61 5.16 6.97
C MET A 67 -3.61 3.84 7.73
N ARG A 68 -3.23 3.82 9.02
CA ARG A 68 -3.28 2.60 9.85
C ARG A 68 -4.70 2.02 9.91
N VAL A 69 -5.73 2.86 10.05
CA VAL A 69 -7.13 2.39 10.08
C VAL A 69 -7.55 1.86 8.71
N LEU A 70 -7.30 2.61 7.64
CA LEU A 70 -7.68 2.24 6.28
C LEU A 70 -7.08 0.88 5.88
N TYR A 71 -5.78 0.70 6.11
CA TYR A 71 -5.07 -0.49 5.67
C TYR A 71 -5.27 -1.71 6.56
N ARG A 72 -5.56 -1.52 7.85
CA ARG A 72 -6.06 -2.62 8.70
C ARG A 72 -7.34 -3.22 8.11
N ARG A 73 -8.30 -2.37 7.73
CA ARG A 73 -9.56 -2.83 7.13
C ARG A 73 -9.35 -3.58 5.82
N LEU A 74 -8.46 -3.10 4.94
CA LEU A 74 -8.09 -3.81 3.70
C LEU A 74 -7.43 -5.17 3.98
N ALA A 75 -6.53 -5.23 4.95
CA ALA A 75 -5.86 -6.47 5.32
C ALA A 75 -6.86 -7.48 5.93
N ASP A 76 -7.79 -7.02 6.77
CA ASP A 76 -8.84 -7.84 7.35
C ASP A 76 -9.79 -8.39 6.27
N SER A 77 -10.22 -7.55 5.31
CA SER A 77 -11.11 -7.97 4.24
C SER A 77 -10.43 -8.96 3.28
N SER A 78 -9.14 -8.73 2.96
CA SER A 78 -8.36 -9.65 2.15
C SER A 78 -8.20 -11.02 2.82
N ARG A 79 -7.90 -11.06 4.12
CA ARG A 79 -7.85 -12.31 4.90
C ARG A 79 -9.19 -13.05 4.91
N ALA A 80 -10.29 -12.33 5.14
CA ALA A 80 -11.62 -12.93 5.17
C ALA A 80 -12.01 -13.50 3.80
N ALA A 81 -11.71 -12.79 2.71
CA ALA A 81 -11.93 -13.27 1.36
C ALA A 81 -11.10 -14.52 1.05
N GLN A 82 -9.81 -14.51 1.43
CA GLN A 82 -8.94 -15.68 1.28
C GLN A 82 -9.48 -16.89 2.04
N GLN A 83 -9.87 -16.73 3.30
CA GLN A 83 -10.44 -17.81 4.12
C GLN A 83 -11.75 -18.35 3.52
N ALA A 84 -12.61 -17.47 2.99
CA ALA A 84 -13.84 -17.88 2.34
C ALA A 84 -13.56 -18.70 1.06
N GLU A 85 -12.57 -18.32 0.26
CA GLU A 85 -12.16 -19.10 -0.91
C GLU A 85 -11.52 -20.44 -0.52
N GLU A 86 -10.67 -20.46 0.50
CA GLU A 86 -10.06 -21.68 1.04
C GLU A 86 -11.12 -22.66 1.57
N SER A 87 -12.15 -22.17 2.25
CA SER A 87 -13.24 -23.00 2.78
C SER A 87 -14.09 -23.68 1.69
N LYS A 88 -14.08 -23.16 0.47
CA LYS A 88 -14.79 -23.75 -0.68
C LYS A 88 -13.98 -24.84 -1.38
N ARG A 89 -12.67 -24.95 -1.09
CA ARG A 89 -11.80 -25.92 -1.76
C ARG A 89 -12.15 -27.34 -1.33
N VAL A 90 -12.26 -28.25 -2.30
CA VAL A 90 -12.38 -29.67 -2.03
C VAL A 90 -11.03 -30.18 -1.53
N ALA A 91 -11.03 -30.73 -0.31
CA ALA A 91 -9.83 -31.33 0.27
C ALA A 91 -9.44 -32.63 -0.45
N ASN A 92 -8.16 -33.00 -0.37
CA ASN A 92 -7.62 -34.27 -0.89
C ASN A 92 -7.82 -34.47 -2.41
N THR A 93 -7.78 -33.38 -3.17
CA THR A 93 -7.73 -33.48 -4.64
C THR A 93 -6.33 -33.92 -5.10
N HIS A 94 -6.27 -34.45 -6.33
CA HIS A 94 -5.01 -34.84 -6.96
C HIS A 94 -4.86 -34.08 -8.29
N PRO A 95 -3.63 -33.72 -8.69
CA PRO A 95 -3.37 -33.17 -10.01
C PRO A 95 -3.88 -34.12 -11.10
N THR A 96 -4.41 -33.57 -12.20
CA THR A 96 -4.85 -34.37 -13.35
C THR A 96 -3.70 -35.04 -14.08
N LEU A 97 -2.48 -34.51 -13.95
CA LEU A 97 -1.26 -35.05 -14.52
C LEU A 97 -0.37 -35.63 -13.41
N PRO A 98 -0.02 -36.93 -13.47
CA PRO A 98 0.97 -37.52 -12.58
C PRO A 98 2.32 -36.77 -12.63
N LEU A 99 3.00 -36.67 -11.48
CA LEU A 99 4.21 -35.84 -11.32
C LEU A 99 5.35 -36.23 -12.29
N ASP A 100 5.47 -37.52 -12.62
CA ASP A 100 6.45 -38.09 -13.53
C ASP A 100 6.23 -37.71 -15.01
N ARG A 101 5.08 -37.14 -15.34
CA ARG A 101 4.71 -36.72 -16.70
C ARG A 101 5.01 -35.23 -17.00
N TYR A 102 5.62 -34.51 -16.06
CA TYR A 102 6.00 -33.10 -16.21
C TYR A 102 7.40 -32.87 -16.82
N ALA A 103 8.21 -33.92 -16.96
CA ALA A 103 9.57 -33.86 -17.49
C ALA A 103 9.64 -34.19 -18.99
#